data_AF-A0A9N9CTG2-F1
#
_entry.id   AF-A0A9N9CTG2-F1
#
_cell.length_a   1.000
_cell.length_b   1.000
_cell.length_c   1.000
_cell.angle_alpha   90.00
_cell.angle_beta   90.00
_cell.angle_gamma   90.00
#
_symmetry.space_group_name_H-M   'P 1'
#
loop_
_entity.id
_entity.type
_entity.pdbx_description
1 polymer ?
#
loop_
_entity_poly.entity_id
_entity_poly.type
_entity_poly.pdbx_seq_one_letter_code
_entity_poly.pdbx_strand_id
1 'polypeptide(L)'
;MKYLPVPNETKDLNLIRVNSFVPEGRAEHNAILVDKKLYFHGGWFWNGTVSRSPINVLFYLDTSIPFTISDKSLMPWIDHSSIIGAINRTGAPACIDMFKASIFFIGGDYSVNAITKFDTTIQQWSIPSISGPIPLSGSLKYVPCVSLGNEIYIYGGNTSISAMNKLNTLNLSWSILSYTISSSKTQGYSATLLNDLILYIGGTNKLQANHLI
;
A
#
# COMPACT_ATOMS: atom_id res chain seq x y z
N MET A 1 42.28 -2.96 63.28
CA MET A 1 41.57 -2.48 62.08
C MET A 1 41.01 -3.71 61.36
N LYS A 2 39.68 -3.81 61.22
CA LYS A 2 39.01 -4.88 60.47
C LYS A 2 38.75 -4.37 59.05
N TYR A 3 39.23 -5.07 58.03
CA TYR A 3 38.85 -4.83 56.64
C TYR A 3 37.40 -5.32 56.43
N LEU A 4 36.52 -4.45 55.95
CA LEU A 4 35.21 -4.82 55.41
C LEU A 4 35.35 -5.05 53.90
N PRO A 5 34.71 -6.07 53.32
CA PRO A 5 34.72 -6.27 51.88
C PRO A 5 33.83 -5.22 51.19
N VAL A 6 34.35 -4.64 50.10
CA VAL A 6 33.61 -3.74 49.22
C VAL A 6 32.57 -4.58 48.46
N PRO A 7 31.28 -4.18 48.40
CA PRO A 7 30.28 -4.92 47.64
C PRO A 7 30.61 -4.83 46.15
N ASN A 8 30.71 -5.98 45.50
CA ASN A 8 30.73 -6.07 44.03
C ASN A 8 29.31 -5.79 43.53
N GLU A 9 29.02 -4.54 43.20
CA GLU A 9 27.84 -4.21 42.40
C GLU A 9 28.12 -4.57 40.94
N THR A 10 27.78 -5.80 40.56
CA THR A 10 27.54 -6.12 39.15
C THR A 10 26.31 -5.33 38.70
N LYS A 11 26.53 -4.24 37.96
CA LYS A 11 25.48 -3.62 37.15
C LYS A 11 25.05 -4.64 36.09
N ASP A 12 23.98 -5.37 36.38
CA ASP A 12 23.29 -6.14 35.36
C ASP A 12 22.76 -5.15 34.32
N LEU A 13 23.41 -5.16 33.15
CA LEU A 13 22.90 -4.52 31.94
C LEU A 13 21.57 -5.21 31.61
N ASN A 14 20.46 -4.58 31.98
CA ASN A 14 19.14 -4.95 31.51
C ASN A 14 19.12 -4.78 29.98
N LEU A 15 19.44 -5.87 29.28
CA LEU A 15 19.28 -5.96 27.84
C LEU A 15 17.77 -6.02 27.56
N ILE A 16 17.15 -4.85 27.38
CA ILE A 16 15.79 -4.77 26.89
C ILE A 16 15.83 -5.26 25.44
N ARG A 17 15.53 -6.55 25.24
CA ARG A 17 15.27 -7.09 23.92
C ARG A 17 13.94 -6.49 23.45
N VAL A 18 14.00 -5.34 22.78
CA VAL A 18 12.89 -4.84 22.00
C VAL A 18 12.69 -5.85 20.88
N ASN A 19 11.58 -6.59 20.90
CA ASN A 19 11.27 -7.50 19.81
C ASN A 19 11.12 -6.67 18.53
N SER A 20 12.07 -6.81 17.62
CA SER A 20 12.00 -6.24 16.28
C SER A 20 10.84 -6.91 15.54
N PHE A 21 9.86 -6.14 15.11
CA PHE A 21 8.80 -6.64 14.24
C PHE A 21 9.43 -7.16 12.93
N VAL A 22 9.03 -8.35 12.47
CA VAL A 22 9.43 -8.88 11.17
C VAL A 22 8.14 -9.23 10.41
N PRO A 23 7.85 -8.59 9.28
CA PRO A 23 6.61 -8.85 8.56
C PRO A 23 6.59 -10.27 7.98
N GLU A 24 5.44 -10.93 8.11
CA GLU A 24 5.20 -12.22 7.47
C GLU A 24 5.14 -12.08 5.94
N GLY A 25 5.56 -13.14 5.23
CA GLY A 25 5.45 -13.24 3.78
C GLY A 25 3.98 -13.17 3.34
N ARG A 26 3.70 -12.40 2.29
CA ARG A 26 2.33 -12.01 1.90
C ARG A 26 2.25 -11.73 0.40
N ALA A 27 1.06 -11.88 -0.17
CA ALA A 27 0.75 -11.58 -1.55
C ALA A 27 -0.22 -10.39 -1.64
N GLU A 28 -0.26 -9.75 -2.81
CA GLU A 28 -1.23 -8.69 -3.15
C GLU A 28 -1.25 -7.46 -2.22
N HIS A 29 -0.16 -7.25 -1.48
CA HIS A 29 0.03 -6.07 -0.64
C HIS A 29 0.50 -4.87 -1.46
N ASN A 30 0.29 -3.68 -0.91
CA ASN A 30 0.88 -2.45 -1.43
C ASN A 30 2.32 -2.28 -0.92
N ALA A 31 3.18 -1.64 -1.72
CA ALA A 31 4.49 -1.17 -1.30
C ALA A 31 4.73 0.23 -1.89
N ILE A 32 4.80 1.26 -1.05
CA ILE A 32 4.85 2.66 -1.47
C ILE A 32 5.97 3.39 -0.74
N LEU A 33 6.91 3.96 -1.48
CA LEU A 33 7.99 4.77 -0.92
C LEU A 33 7.48 6.21 -0.71
N VAL A 34 7.57 6.69 0.53
CA VAL A 34 7.34 8.09 0.89
C VAL A 34 8.59 8.57 1.62
N ASP A 35 9.30 9.53 1.03
CA ASP A 35 10.62 9.97 1.51
C ASP A 35 11.58 8.77 1.71
N LYS A 36 11.98 8.47 2.95
CA LYS A 36 12.87 7.36 3.30
C LYS A 36 12.14 6.20 3.99
N LYS A 37 10.83 6.06 3.74
CA LYS A 37 10.01 5.02 4.36
C LYS A 37 9.24 4.27 3.29
N LEU A 38 9.50 2.97 3.18
CA LEU A 38 8.77 2.08 2.28
C LEU A 38 7.61 1.46 3.05
N TYR A 39 6.41 2.00 2.85
CA TYR A 39 5.17 1.58 3.51
C TYR A 39 4.54 0.36 2.84
N PHE A 40 4.02 -0.54 3.66
CA PHE A 40 3.32 -1.75 3.25
C PHE A 40 1.94 -1.82 3.88
N HIS A 41 0.93 -2.18 3.08
CA HIS A 41 -0.44 -2.32 3.59
C HIS A 41 -1.26 -3.34 2.81
N GLY A 42 -2.10 -4.07 3.54
CA GLY A 42 -3.06 -5.01 2.97
C GLY A 42 -2.44 -6.34 2.54
N GLY A 43 -3.10 -6.95 1.57
CA GLY A 43 -2.76 -8.27 1.05
C GLY A 43 -3.23 -9.39 1.96
N TRP A 44 -2.86 -10.60 1.61
CA TRP A 44 -3.13 -11.82 2.36
C TRP A 44 -1.86 -12.63 2.50
N PHE A 45 -1.86 -13.61 3.39
CA PHE A 45 -0.74 -14.53 3.53
C PHE A 45 -1.23 -15.97 3.68
N TRP A 46 -0.35 -16.88 3.30
CA TRP A 46 -0.55 -18.32 3.38
C TRP A 46 0.43 -18.88 4.39
N ASN A 47 -0.07 -19.52 5.43
CA ASN A 47 0.77 -20.14 6.47
C ASN A 47 1.01 -21.65 6.24
N GLY A 48 0.66 -22.18 5.06
CA GLY A 48 0.76 -23.61 4.75
C GLY A 48 -0.56 -24.37 4.85
N THR A 49 -1.51 -23.90 5.67
CA THR A 49 -2.76 -24.63 5.97
C THR A 49 -4.02 -23.79 5.71
N VAL A 50 -3.95 -22.49 5.96
CA VAL A 50 -5.07 -21.57 5.76
C VAL A 50 -4.59 -20.30 5.07
N SER A 51 -5.40 -19.83 4.11
CA SER A 51 -5.31 -18.44 3.66
C SER A 51 -5.94 -17.58 4.74
N ARG A 52 -5.14 -16.73 5.39
CA ARG A 52 -5.69 -15.76 6.33
C ARG A 52 -6.23 -14.57 5.54
N SER A 53 -7.45 -14.18 5.91
CA SER A 53 -8.24 -13.06 5.36
C SER A 53 -7.37 -11.82 5.13
N PRO A 54 -7.69 -10.96 4.13
CA PRO A 54 -6.99 -9.70 3.95
C PRO A 54 -6.79 -8.99 5.28
N ILE A 55 -5.54 -8.60 5.54
CA ILE A 55 -5.14 -8.04 6.82
C ILE A 55 -4.97 -6.54 6.72
N ASN A 56 -5.62 -5.80 7.62
CA ASN A 56 -5.48 -4.36 7.80
C ASN A 56 -4.21 -4.02 8.60
N VAL A 57 -3.07 -4.54 8.16
CA VAL A 57 -1.77 -4.20 8.74
C VAL A 57 -1.16 -3.04 7.98
N LEU A 58 -0.50 -2.16 8.70
CA LEU A 58 0.34 -1.09 8.16
C LEU A 58 1.69 -1.20 8.82
N PHE A 59 2.75 -1.25 8.04
CA PHE A 59 4.11 -1.22 8.54
C PHE A 59 5.01 -0.57 7.50
N TYR A 60 6.23 -0.22 7.87
CA TYR A 60 7.20 0.29 6.91
C TYR A 60 8.62 -0.18 7.20
N LEU A 61 9.45 -0.15 6.16
CA LEU A 61 10.90 -0.26 6.25
C LEU A 61 11.49 1.16 6.23
N ASP A 62 12.25 1.52 7.26
CA ASP A 62 13.00 2.78 7.26
C ASP A 62 14.28 2.64 6.43
N THR A 63 14.27 3.19 5.23
CA THR A 63 15.40 3.11 4.29
C THR A 63 16.49 4.15 4.58
N SER A 64 16.31 5.01 5.60
CA SER A 64 17.35 5.92 6.07
C SER A 64 18.40 5.23 6.95
N ILE A 65 18.04 4.07 7.53
CA ILE A 65 18.92 3.26 8.38
C ILE A 65 19.58 2.19 7.50
N PRO A 66 20.92 2.10 7.44
CA PRO A 66 21.59 1.03 6.71
C PRO A 66 21.24 -0.35 7.28
N PHE A 67 20.95 -1.31 6.41
CA PHE A 67 20.63 -2.69 6.79
C PHE A 67 21.20 -3.71 5.80
N THR A 68 21.31 -4.96 6.25
CA THR A 68 21.59 -6.11 5.38
C THR A 68 20.35 -7.01 5.30
N ILE A 69 20.26 -7.80 4.22
CA ILE A 69 19.15 -8.75 4.04
C ILE A 69 19.46 -10.15 4.62
N SER A 70 20.69 -10.36 5.11
CA SER A 70 21.13 -11.63 5.68
C SER A 70 20.56 -11.87 7.07
N ASP A 71 20.34 -10.81 7.85
CA ASP A 71 19.71 -10.87 9.17
C ASP A 71 18.42 -10.04 9.18
N LYS A 72 17.28 -10.73 9.02
CA LYS A 72 15.96 -10.11 8.98
C LYS A 72 15.57 -9.44 10.30
N SER A 73 16.18 -9.83 11.43
CA SER A 73 15.87 -9.25 12.75
C SER A 73 16.50 -7.87 12.94
N LEU A 74 17.55 -7.55 12.16
CA LEU A 74 18.21 -6.24 12.17
C LEU A 74 17.65 -5.27 11.14
N MET A 75 16.71 -5.71 10.31
CA MET A 75 16.06 -4.82 9.35
C MET A 75 15.20 -3.79 10.11
N PRO A 76 15.25 -2.50 9.73
CA PRO A 76 14.57 -1.40 10.41
C PRO A 76 13.07 -1.37 10.08
N TRP A 77 12.36 -2.43 10.46
CA TRP A 77 10.93 -2.56 10.33
C TRP A 77 10.21 -1.89 11.50
N ILE A 78 9.18 -1.12 11.19
CA ILE A 78 8.31 -0.49 12.19
C ILE A 78 6.87 -0.95 11.94
N ASP A 79 6.25 -1.53 12.98
CA ASP A 79 4.85 -1.93 12.96
C ASP A 79 3.94 -0.76 13.34
N HIS A 80 3.02 -0.42 12.44
CA HIS A 80 1.99 0.60 12.61
C HIS A 80 0.57 -0.01 12.58
N SER A 81 0.45 -1.33 12.74
CA SER A 81 -0.83 -2.04 12.67
C SER A 81 -1.77 -1.70 13.83
N SER A 82 -1.25 -1.10 14.91
CA SER A 82 -2.06 -0.58 16.01
C SER A 82 -2.79 0.73 15.69
N ILE A 83 -2.46 1.40 14.58
CA ILE A 83 -3.15 2.64 14.18
C ILE A 83 -4.54 2.31 13.65
N ILE A 84 -5.55 2.86 14.32
CA ILE A 84 -6.97 2.61 14.02
C ILE A 84 -7.36 3.26 12.68
N GLY A 85 -8.18 2.56 11.90
CA GLY A 85 -8.81 3.09 10.68
C GLY A 85 -8.31 2.46 9.37
N ALA A 86 -7.34 1.56 9.43
CA ALA A 86 -6.95 0.74 8.29
C ALA A 86 -8.12 -0.15 7.82
N ILE A 87 -8.30 -0.26 6.50
CA ILE A 87 -9.37 -1.07 5.90
C ILE A 87 -8.74 -2.24 5.13
N ASN A 88 -9.30 -3.43 5.36
CA ASN A 88 -8.93 -4.66 4.66
C ASN A 88 -9.03 -4.47 3.15
N ARG A 89 -7.95 -4.80 2.45
CA ARG A 89 -7.89 -4.76 1.00
C ARG A 89 -6.82 -5.69 0.47
N THR A 90 -7.08 -6.26 -0.70
CA THR A 90 -6.12 -7.08 -1.43
C THR A 90 -6.10 -6.70 -2.91
N GLY A 91 -4.89 -6.61 -3.46
CA GLY A 91 -4.67 -6.25 -4.87
C GLY A 91 -5.11 -4.82 -5.21
N ALA A 92 -5.31 -3.97 -4.20
CA ALA A 92 -5.68 -2.57 -4.40
C ALA A 92 -4.49 -1.76 -4.93
N PRO A 93 -4.67 -0.78 -5.82
CA PRO A 93 -3.70 0.27 -6.04
C PRO A 93 -3.47 1.15 -4.81
N ALA A 94 -2.25 1.65 -4.67
CA ALA A 94 -1.93 2.73 -3.77
C ALA A 94 -0.99 3.74 -4.43
N CYS A 95 -1.23 5.02 -4.19
CA CYS A 95 -0.47 6.12 -4.78
C CYS A 95 -0.27 7.25 -3.78
N ILE A 96 0.85 7.94 -3.89
CA ILE A 96 1.14 9.10 -3.06
C ILE A 96 0.39 10.33 -3.59
N ASP A 97 -0.06 11.20 -2.71
CA ASP A 97 -0.22 12.61 -3.07
C ASP A 97 1.19 13.18 -3.28
N MET A 98 1.52 13.75 -4.44
CA MET A 98 2.88 14.22 -4.68
C MET A 98 3.23 15.48 -3.89
N PHE A 99 2.23 16.23 -3.41
CA PHE A 99 2.43 17.48 -2.68
C PHE A 99 2.14 17.35 -1.18
N LYS A 100 1.53 16.25 -0.75
CA LYS A 100 1.28 15.95 0.65
C LYS A 100 1.88 14.59 0.97
N ALA A 101 2.47 14.41 2.15
CA ALA A 101 2.97 13.09 2.54
C ALA A 101 1.80 12.16 2.97
N SER A 102 0.89 11.88 2.05
CA SER A 102 -0.30 11.05 2.23
C SER A 102 -0.33 9.95 1.16
N ILE A 103 -0.76 8.76 1.56
CA ILE A 103 -0.93 7.61 0.66
C ILE A 103 -2.43 7.38 0.49
N PHE A 104 -2.90 7.41 -0.75
CA PHE A 104 -4.24 6.97 -1.14
C PHE A 104 -4.22 5.48 -1.45
N PHE A 105 -5.08 4.72 -0.80
CA PHE A 105 -5.35 3.32 -1.11
C PHE A 105 -6.73 3.23 -1.77
N ILE A 106 -6.77 2.74 -3.00
CA ILE A 106 -7.93 2.87 -3.89
C ILE A 106 -8.41 1.48 -4.30
N GLY A 107 -9.67 1.16 -4.04
CA GLY A 107 -10.30 -0.08 -4.45
C GLY A 107 -9.70 -1.36 -3.86
N GLY A 108 -9.72 -2.41 -4.67
CA GLY A 108 -9.33 -3.78 -4.30
C GLY A 108 -10.52 -4.60 -3.81
N ASP A 109 -10.28 -5.89 -3.59
CA ASP A 109 -11.28 -6.78 -3.00
C ASP A 109 -11.42 -6.52 -1.50
N TYR A 110 -12.60 -6.82 -0.96
CA TYR A 110 -12.96 -6.71 0.46
C TYR A 110 -12.96 -5.28 1.05
N SER A 111 -12.71 -4.25 0.24
CA SER A 111 -12.78 -2.87 0.70
C SER A 111 -14.23 -2.40 0.78
N VAL A 112 -14.66 -2.02 1.99
CA VAL A 112 -15.99 -1.41 2.24
C VAL A 112 -16.08 0.05 1.77
N ASN A 113 -14.93 0.70 1.57
CA ASN A 113 -14.83 2.06 1.03
C ASN A 113 -13.94 2.04 -0.21
N ALA A 114 -14.36 2.75 -1.27
CA ALA A 114 -13.55 2.81 -2.50
C ALA A 114 -12.18 3.47 -2.26
N ILE A 115 -12.05 4.37 -1.27
CA ILE A 115 -10.80 5.06 -0.97
C ILE A 115 -10.59 5.16 0.54
N THR A 116 -9.37 4.89 0.98
CA THR A 116 -8.85 5.37 2.28
C THR A 116 -7.54 6.11 2.07
N LYS A 117 -7.24 7.04 2.97
CA LYS A 117 -6.01 7.83 2.94
C LYS A 117 -5.27 7.65 4.26
N PHE A 118 -3.96 7.41 4.20
CA PHE A 118 -3.09 7.44 5.36
C PHE A 118 -2.17 8.66 5.28
N ASP A 119 -2.28 9.56 6.25
CA ASP A 119 -1.36 10.69 6.39
C ASP A 119 -0.11 10.23 7.14
N THR A 120 1.05 10.26 6.47
CA THR A 120 2.31 9.78 7.05
C THR A 120 2.94 10.77 8.02
N THR A 121 2.52 12.04 8.01
CA THR A 121 3.06 13.09 8.91
C THR A 121 2.46 12.97 10.31
N ILE A 122 1.15 12.86 10.39
CA ILE A 122 0.40 12.72 11.65
C ILE A 122 0.07 11.27 11.99
N GLN A 123 0.37 10.33 11.08
CA GLN A 123 0.14 8.90 11.21
C GLN A 123 -1.32 8.54 11.47
N GLN A 124 -2.22 9.06 10.62
CA GLN A 124 -3.66 8.88 10.77
C GLN A 124 -4.33 8.42 9.50
N TRP A 125 -5.26 7.48 9.67
CA TRP A 125 -6.18 7.08 8.62
C TRP A 125 -7.35 8.06 8.51
N SER A 126 -7.84 8.25 7.29
CA SER A 126 -9.05 9.01 7.01
C SER A 126 -9.80 8.41 5.82
N ILE A 127 -11.12 8.60 5.80
CA ILE A 127 -11.98 8.30 4.67
C ILE A 127 -12.38 9.64 4.06
N PRO A 128 -11.71 10.10 2.99
CA PRO A 128 -12.03 11.38 2.38
C PRO A 128 -13.44 11.34 1.76
N SER A 129 -14.20 12.43 1.92
CA SER A 129 -15.42 12.64 1.16
C SER A 129 -15.05 12.96 -0.28
N ILE A 130 -15.44 12.07 -1.21
CA ILE A 130 -15.05 12.15 -2.61
C ILE A 130 -16.29 12.29 -3.49
N SER A 131 -16.18 13.12 -4.52
CA SER A 131 -17.24 13.37 -5.50
C SER A 131 -16.91 12.80 -6.89
N GLY A 132 -17.86 12.89 -7.82
CA GLY A 132 -17.68 12.45 -9.21
C GLY A 132 -18.00 10.96 -9.44
N PRO A 133 -17.68 10.42 -10.64
CA PRO A 133 -17.90 9.03 -10.99
C PRO A 133 -16.88 8.11 -10.31
N ILE A 134 -17.13 7.76 -9.05
CA ILE A 134 -16.26 6.87 -8.26
C ILE A 134 -16.21 5.47 -8.90
N PRO A 135 -15.03 4.93 -9.23
CA PRO A 135 -14.92 3.57 -9.74
C PRO A 135 -15.37 2.53 -8.70
N LEU A 136 -15.95 1.42 -9.17
CA LEU A 136 -16.30 0.31 -8.28
C LEU A 136 -15.02 -0.32 -7.68
N SER A 137 -15.01 -0.55 -6.36
CA SER A 137 -13.81 -1.01 -5.63
C SER A 137 -13.21 -2.31 -6.20
N GLY A 138 -14.03 -3.35 -6.35
CA GLY A 138 -13.60 -4.66 -6.87
C GLY A 138 -13.16 -4.61 -8.33
N SER A 139 -13.52 -3.56 -9.06
CA SER A 139 -13.07 -3.35 -10.44
C SER A 139 -11.61 -2.93 -10.53
N LEU A 140 -11.00 -2.43 -9.44
CA LEU A 140 -9.63 -1.93 -9.42
C LEU A 140 -8.60 -2.94 -8.89
N LYS A 141 -9.00 -4.20 -8.67
CA LYS A 141 -8.05 -5.23 -8.27
C LYS A 141 -7.00 -5.48 -9.36
N TYR A 142 -5.72 -5.46 -8.98
CA TYR A 142 -4.56 -5.61 -9.86
C TYR A 142 -4.44 -4.52 -10.93
N VAL A 143 -5.01 -3.35 -10.65
CA VAL A 143 -4.90 -2.18 -11.53
C VAL A 143 -4.01 -1.18 -10.82
N PRO A 144 -2.75 -0.97 -11.24
CA PRO A 144 -1.88 0.02 -10.60
C PRO A 144 -2.40 1.44 -10.86
N CYS A 145 -1.96 2.37 -10.02
CA CYS A 145 -2.20 3.79 -10.20
C CYS A 145 -0.87 4.53 -10.40
N VAL A 146 -0.92 5.74 -10.96
CA VAL A 146 0.25 6.62 -11.10
C VAL A 146 -0.11 8.03 -10.65
N SER A 147 0.73 8.62 -9.81
CA SER A 147 0.59 10.02 -9.39
C SER A 147 1.34 10.94 -10.36
N LEU A 148 0.69 12.04 -10.77
CA LEU A 148 1.29 13.12 -11.53
C LEU A 148 0.68 14.45 -11.05
N GLY A 149 1.50 15.27 -10.39
CA GLY A 149 1.03 16.51 -9.75
C GLY A 149 -0.06 16.22 -8.71
N ASN A 150 -1.20 16.91 -8.85
CA ASN A 150 -2.34 16.75 -7.95
C ASN A 150 -3.30 15.64 -8.38
N GLU A 151 -2.89 14.77 -9.29
CA GLU A 151 -3.77 13.81 -9.93
C GLU A 151 -3.22 12.39 -9.79
N ILE A 152 -4.14 11.45 -9.57
CA ILE A 152 -3.86 10.01 -9.58
C ILE A 152 -4.63 9.40 -10.75
N TYR A 153 -3.90 8.71 -11.62
CA TYR A 153 -4.40 8.10 -12.84
C TYR A 153 -4.52 6.58 -12.67
N ILE A 154 -5.66 6.03 -13.08
CA ILE A 154 -5.93 4.58 -13.05
C ILE A 154 -6.60 4.17 -14.35
N TYR A 155 -5.96 3.27 -15.09
CA TYR A 155 -6.46 2.81 -16.38
C TYR A 155 -7.01 1.38 -16.30
N GLY A 156 -8.18 1.12 -16.87
CA GLY A 156 -8.74 -0.24 -16.91
C GLY A 156 -9.50 -0.64 -15.65
N GLY A 157 -9.57 -1.94 -15.36
CA GLY A 157 -10.50 -2.52 -14.39
C GLY A 157 -11.85 -2.99 -14.98
N ASN A 158 -12.79 -3.37 -14.09
CA ASN A 158 -14.02 -4.13 -14.39
C ASN A 158 -15.32 -3.30 -14.61
N THR A 159 -15.28 -2.06 -15.10
CA THR A 159 -16.53 -1.34 -15.47
C THR A 159 -16.47 -0.59 -16.79
N SER A 160 -15.27 -0.28 -17.28
CA SER A 160 -15.05 0.19 -18.64
C SER A 160 -13.62 -0.16 -19.00
N ILE A 161 -13.47 -1.15 -19.88
CA ILE A 161 -12.23 -1.82 -20.29
C ILE A 161 -11.21 -0.81 -20.88
N SER A 162 -11.65 0.42 -21.15
CA SER A 162 -10.88 1.43 -21.88
C SER A 162 -10.86 2.81 -21.22
N ALA A 163 -11.47 3.00 -20.05
CA ALA A 163 -11.51 4.32 -19.42
C ALA A 163 -10.27 4.60 -18.55
N MET A 164 -9.77 5.82 -18.66
CA MET A 164 -8.82 6.37 -17.72
C MET A 164 -9.58 7.11 -16.62
N ASN A 165 -9.56 6.58 -15.41
CA ASN A 165 -10.10 7.23 -14.23
C ASN A 165 -9.03 8.16 -13.66
N LYS A 166 -9.43 9.37 -13.30
CA LYS A 166 -8.53 10.38 -12.74
C LYS A 166 -9.11 10.93 -11.45
N LEU A 167 -8.38 10.79 -10.36
CA LEU A 167 -8.69 11.38 -9.06
C LEU A 167 -7.86 12.65 -8.89
N ASN A 168 -8.51 13.79 -8.72
CA ASN A 168 -7.84 15.01 -8.27
C ASN A 168 -7.80 15.02 -6.73
N THR A 169 -6.58 15.08 -6.19
CA THR A 169 -6.25 14.94 -4.76
C THR A 169 -6.44 16.24 -3.96
N LEU A 170 -6.54 17.39 -4.63
CA LEU A 170 -6.84 18.68 -3.99
C LEU A 170 -8.34 18.84 -3.73
N ASN A 171 -9.15 18.61 -4.77
CA ASN A 171 -10.60 18.80 -4.69
C ASN A 171 -11.35 17.51 -4.34
N LEU A 172 -10.64 16.38 -4.21
CA LEU A 172 -11.19 15.06 -3.89
C LEU A 172 -12.35 14.70 -4.82
N SER A 173 -12.10 14.76 -6.13
CA SER A 173 -13.10 14.44 -7.15
C SER A 173 -12.55 13.50 -8.22
N TRP A 174 -13.36 12.53 -8.59
CA TRP A 174 -13.11 11.70 -9.77
C TRP A 174 -13.57 12.39 -11.04
N SER A 175 -12.89 12.06 -12.13
CA SER A 175 -13.31 12.33 -13.50
C SER A 175 -12.90 11.16 -14.37
N ILE A 176 -13.60 10.99 -15.49
CA ILE A 176 -13.26 9.99 -16.50
C ILE A 176 -12.70 10.76 -17.70
N LEU A 177 -11.50 10.38 -18.12
CA LEU A 177 -10.93 10.88 -19.37
C LEU A 177 -11.35 9.93 -20.50
N SER A 178 -12.10 10.48 -21.46
CA SER A 178 -12.49 9.79 -22.67
C SER A 178 -11.26 9.61 -23.57
N TYR A 179 -10.60 8.47 -23.45
CA TYR A 179 -9.50 8.10 -24.34
C TYR A 179 -9.63 6.65 -24.75
N THR A 180 -9.67 6.37 -26.05
CA THR A 180 -9.60 5.01 -26.57
C THR A 180 -8.15 4.54 -26.57
N ILE A 181 -7.69 4.03 -25.43
CA ILE A 181 -6.45 3.24 -25.43
C ILE A 181 -6.78 1.92 -26.13
N SER A 182 -6.11 1.63 -27.25
CA SER A 182 -6.34 0.41 -28.06
C SER A 182 -5.85 -0.88 -27.38
N SER A 183 -5.26 -0.77 -26.18
CA SER A 183 -4.82 -1.91 -25.38
C SER A 183 -6.03 -2.60 -24.75
N SER A 184 -6.05 -3.93 -24.86
CA SER A 184 -7.09 -4.78 -24.27
C SER A 184 -6.76 -5.25 -22.84
N LYS A 185 -5.57 -4.90 -22.34
CA LYS A 185 -5.08 -5.38 -21.04
C LYS A 185 -5.60 -4.52 -19.91
N THR A 186 -6.44 -5.11 -19.07
CA THR A 186 -7.21 -4.38 -18.06
C THR A 186 -6.68 -4.53 -16.64
N GLN A 187 -5.74 -5.45 -16.41
CA GLN A 187 -5.22 -5.75 -15.07
C GLN A 187 -3.87 -6.49 -15.13
N GLY A 188 -3.20 -6.62 -13.98
CA GLY A 188 -1.97 -7.38 -13.80
C GLY A 188 -0.76 -6.81 -14.53
N TYR A 189 -0.87 -5.58 -15.04
CA TYR A 189 0.23 -4.83 -15.63
C TYR A 189 0.92 -3.98 -14.55
N SER A 190 2.09 -3.45 -14.89
CA SER A 190 2.75 -2.38 -14.12
C SER A 190 2.58 -1.05 -14.84
N ALA A 191 2.44 0.03 -14.09
CA ALA A 191 2.42 1.38 -14.61
C ALA A 191 3.51 2.21 -13.96
N THR A 192 4.21 3.03 -14.73
CA THR A 192 5.24 3.93 -14.21
C THR A 192 5.20 5.27 -14.92
N LEU A 193 5.55 6.33 -14.19
CA LEU A 193 5.73 7.65 -14.74
C LEU A 193 7.15 7.78 -15.32
N LEU A 194 7.24 8.15 -16.58
CA LEU A 194 8.48 8.54 -17.24
C LEU A 194 8.31 9.98 -17.75
N ASN A 195 8.86 10.94 -17.00
CA ASN A 195 8.61 12.36 -17.19
C ASN A 195 7.11 12.67 -17.07
N ASP A 196 6.46 13.08 -18.15
CA ASP A 196 5.01 13.35 -18.21
C ASP A 196 4.23 12.24 -18.94
N LEU A 197 4.86 11.09 -19.19
CA LEU A 197 4.25 9.93 -19.85
C LEU A 197 4.01 8.80 -18.87
N ILE A 198 2.82 8.21 -18.91
CA ILE A 198 2.53 6.98 -18.18
C ILE A 198 2.78 5.78 -19.09
N LEU A 199 3.75 4.95 -18.71
CA LEU A 199 4.08 3.70 -19.40
C LEU A 199 3.37 2.53 -18.74
N TYR A 200 2.65 1.76 -19.54
CA TYR A 200 1.97 0.53 -19.14
C TYR A 200 2.71 -0.68 -19.70
N ILE A 201 3.20 -1.57 -18.83
CA ILE A 201 4.05 -2.70 -19.21
C ILE A 201 3.46 -4.01 -18.68
N GLY A 202 3.36 -5.01 -19.54
CA GLY A 202 2.85 -6.34 -19.18
C GLY A 202 1.33 -6.39 -19.10
N GLY A 203 0.81 -7.26 -18.23
CA GLY A 203 -0.63 -7.47 -17.97
C GLY A 203 -1.33 -8.44 -18.90
N THR A 204 -2.60 -8.68 -18.55
CA THR A 204 -3.51 -9.57 -19.25
C THR A 204 -4.85 -8.91 -19.47
N ASN A 205 -5.59 -9.45 -20.42
CA ASN A 205 -7.01 -9.17 -20.52
C ASN A 205 -7.66 -9.97 -19.40
N LYS A 206 -8.51 -9.34 -18.59
CA LYS A 206 -9.43 -10.12 -17.77
C LYS A 206 -10.33 -10.88 -18.76
N LEU A 207 -10.35 -12.21 -18.70
CA LEU A 207 -11.37 -12.98 -19.43
C LEU A 207 -12.72 -12.43 -18.97
N GLN A 208 -13.49 -11.83 -19.88
CA GLN A 208 -14.92 -11.75 -19.64
C GLN A 208 -15.35 -13.20 -19.44
N ALA A 209 -15.96 -13.51 -18.30
CA ALA A 209 -16.77 -14.72 -18.22
C ALA A 209 -17.89 -14.50 -19.24
N ASN A 210 -17.63 -14.88 -20.49
CA ASN A 210 -18.59 -14.75 -21.57
C ASN A 210 -19.81 -15.55 -21.16
N HIS A 211 -20.98 -14.94 -21.39
CA HIS A 211 -22.24 -15.60 -21.64
C HIS A 211 -22.04 -17.04 -22.12
N LEU A 212 -22.29 -17.99 -21.23
CA LEU A 212 -22.76 -19.30 -21.67
C LEU A 212 -24.18 -19.05 -22.17
N ILE A 213 -24.34 -19.19 -23.48
CA ILE A 213 -25.64 -19.31 -24.17
C ILE A 213 -26.30 -20.60 -23.69
#